data_AF-A0A920N8X4-F1
#
_entry.id   AF-A0A920N8X4-F1
#
_cell.length_a   1.000
_cell.length_b   1.000
_cell.length_c   1.000
_cell.angle_alpha   90.00
_cell.angle_beta   90.00
_cell.angle_gamma   90.00
#
_symmetry.space_group_name_H-M   'P 1'
#
loop_
_entity.id
_entity.type
_entity.pdbx_description
1 polymer ?
#
loop_
_entity_poly.entity_id
_entity_poly.type
_entity_poly.pdbx_seq_one_letter_code
_entity_poly.pdbx_strand_id
1 'polypeptide(L)'
;MLFNTTCLVGADGVLSKYRKVNPWIPWELHASPHDLDGYTDDPFPVVDTELGKLGAAICYDWLFPETIRQLAFNGAEVLIRVSAYMDPWGATPPMDWWTLFNRARAAENTAYVVACNQGAAFENYPPFSWPGGSMVVDFDGRVLAQADAGPGEKVVVAPIDLAALRAERQRRVGHDMRSHLRSEVHTYLEQPWLPSAASHPLTGEEIRERIDRGRGRSGTGPAATTGENP
;
A
#
# COMPACT_ATOMS: atom_id res chain seq x y z
N MET A 1 11.20 -16.93 -0.44
CA MET A 1 10.77 -15.59 0.00
C MET A 1 9.71 -15.11 -0.96
N LEU A 2 8.62 -14.56 -0.45
CA LEU A 2 7.46 -14.13 -1.24
C LEU A 2 7.20 -12.64 -0.99
N PHE A 3 6.90 -11.90 -2.04
CA PHE A 3 6.51 -10.49 -1.98
C PHE A 3 5.02 -10.34 -2.27
N ASN A 4 4.38 -9.38 -1.60
CA ASN A 4 3.14 -8.82 -2.11
C ASN A 4 3.48 -7.86 -3.26
N THR A 5 3.00 -8.16 -4.46
CA THR A 5 3.38 -7.44 -5.68
C THR A 5 2.14 -7.02 -6.44
N THR A 6 2.08 -5.75 -6.86
CA THR A 6 1.15 -5.27 -7.87
C THR A 6 1.89 -4.96 -9.15
N CYS A 7 1.24 -5.20 -10.30
CA CYS A 7 1.82 -4.99 -11.61
C CYS A 7 0.98 -3.99 -12.38
N LEU A 8 1.63 -3.02 -13.03
CA LEU A 8 1.00 -2.28 -14.12
C LEU A 8 1.21 -3.07 -15.41
N VAL A 9 0.13 -3.30 -16.13
CA VAL A 9 0.12 -4.11 -17.36
C VAL A 9 -0.44 -3.26 -18.49
N GLY A 10 0.34 -3.12 -19.55
CA GLY A 10 -0.06 -2.48 -20.80
C GLY A 10 -0.36 -3.52 -21.88
N ALA A 11 -0.67 -3.04 -23.09
CA ALA A 11 -0.99 -3.90 -24.23
C ALA A 11 0.12 -4.92 -24.56
N ASP A 12 1.39 -4.51 -24.39
CA ASP A 12 2.56 -5.33 -24.72
C ASP A 12 3.12 -6.14 -23.52
N GLY A 13 2.45 -6.09 -22.36
CA GLY A 13 2.82 -6.86 -21.17
C GLY A 13 3.06 -6.02 -19.91
N VAL A 14 3.85 -6.55 -18.99
CA VAL A 14 4.09 -5.93 -17.67
C VAL A 14 5.02 -4.72 -17.82
N LEU A 15 4.51 -3.55 -17.48
CA LEU A 15 5.24 -2.28 -17.53
C LEU A 15 6.05 -2.02 -16.26
N SER A 16 5.51 -2.38 -15.10
CA SER A 16 6.20 -2.29 -13.82
C SER A 16 5.70 -3.31 -12.82
N LYS A 17 6.54 -3.57 -11.81
CA LYS A 17 6.23 -4.40 -10.65
C LYS A 17 6.56 -3.59 -9.40
N TYR A 18 5.55 -3.27 -8.62
CA TYR A 18 5.73 -2.67 -7.30
C TYR A 18 5.61 -3.76 -6.25
N ARG A 19 6.63 -3.88 -5.38
CA ARG A 19 6.63 -4.79 -4.23
C ARG A 19 6.36 -3.98 -2.97
N LYS A 20 5.37 -4.42 -2.18
CA LYS A 20 4.93 -3.73 -0.95
C LYS A 20 6.12 -3.43 -0.04
N VAL A 21 6.30 -2.16 0.31
CA VAL A 21 7.43 -1.70 1.14
C VAL A 21 7.12 -1.86 2.62
N ASN A 22 5.85 -1.64 3.01
CA ASN A 22 5.39 -1.75 4.38
C ASN A 22 4.39 -2.90 4.50
N PRO A 23 4.83 -4.14 4.79
CA PRO A 23 3.92 -5.25 5.07
C PRO A 23 3.05 -4.97 6.29
N TRP A 24 1.80 -5.43 6.27
CA TRP A 24 0.87 -5.27 7.41
C TRP A 24 1.13 -6.34 8.49
N ILE A 25 2.23 -6.19 9.22
CA ILE A 25 2.64 -7.10 10.30
C ILE A 25 1.70 -6.91 11.51
N PRO A 26 1.27 -7.98 12.20
CA PRO A 26 1.71 -9.38 12.06
C PRO A 26 0.91 -10.24 11.07
N TRP A 27 -0.10 -9.69 10.41
CA TRP A 27 -1.05 -10.46 9.59
C TRP A 27 -0.56 -10.78 8.18
N GLU A 28 0.38 -10.00 7.67
CA GLU A 28 0.99 -10.20 6.37
C GLU A 28 2.44 -10.65 6.52
N LEU A 29 2.75 -11.83 5.98
CA LEU A 29 4.06 -12.50 6.12
C LEU A 29 4.92 -12.39 4.85
N HIS A 30 4.78 -11.32 4.09
CA HIS A 30 5.57 -11.06 2.89
C HIS A 30 6.84 -10.29 3.23
N ALA A 31 7.89 -10.50 2.43
CA ALA A 31 9.09 -9.69 2.49
C ALA A 31 8.82 -8.29 1.92
N SER A 32 9.54 -7.30 2.45
CA SER A 32 9.72 -5.98 1.86
C SER A 32 11.00 -5.96 1.03
N PRO A 33 11.09 -5.14 -0.04
CA PRO A 33 12.37 -4.75 -0.63
C PRO A 33 13.41 -4.30 0.40
N HIS A 34 12.97 -3.64 1.48
CA HIS A 34 13.82 -3.19 2.58
C HIS A 34 14.52 -4.33 3.32
N ASP A 35 13.92 -5.54 3.37
CA ASP A 35 14.45 -6.67 4.12
C ASP A 35 15.62 -7.37 3.41
N LEU A 36 16.03 -6.86 2.25
CA LEU A 36 17.01 -7.49 1.38
C LEU A 36 18.25 -6.64 1.15
N ASP A 37 19.36 -7.18 1.63
CA ASP A 37 20.68 -6.73 1.23
C ASP A 37 20.84 -6.87 -0.29
N GLY A 38 21.16 -5.76 -0.95
CA GLY A 38 21.38 -5.73 -2.39
C GLY A 38 20.11 -5.81 -3.25
N TYR A 39 18.95 -5.39 -2.75
CA TYR A 39 17.79 -5.16 -3.61
C TYR A 39 18.12 -4.11 -4.70
N THR A 40 18.03 -4.50 -5.97
CA THR A 40 18.50 -3.66 -7.11
C THR A 40 17.41 -2.95 -7.88
N ASP A 41 16.16 -3.40 -7.78
CA ASP A 41 15.05 -2.77 -8.49
C ASP A 41 14.70 -1.43 -7.79
N ASP A 42 14.12 -0.48 -8.52
CA ASP A 42 13.53 0.71 -7.89
C ASP A 42 12.35 0.27 -6.99
N PRO A 43 12.33 0.59 -5.69
CA PRO A 43 11.20 0.27 -4.82
C PRO A 43 9.94 1.08 -5.12
N PHE A 44 10.06 2.23 -5.80
CA PHE A 44 8.96 3.15 -6.07
C PHE A 44 8.87 3.53 -7.57
N PRO A 45 8.72 2.55 -8.48
CA PRO A 45 8.72 2.79 -9.91
C PRO A 45 7.50 3.60 -10.35
N VAL A 46 7.74 4.54 -11.28
CA VAL A 46 6.70 5.31 -11.99
C VAL A 46 6.83 5.03 -13.48
N VAL A 47 5.71 4.71 -14.12
CA VAL A 47 5.68 4.40 -15.56
C VAL A 47 5.10 5.56 -16.33
N ASP A 48 5.78 6.02 -17.37
CA ASP A 48 5.26 7.02 -18.31
C ASP A 48 4.39 6.34 -19.38
N THR A 49 3.14 6.77 -19.51
CA THR A 49 2.16 6.17 -20.41
C THR A 49 1.33 7.26 -21.09
N GLU A 50 0.55 6.89 -22.11
CA GLU A 50 -0.44 7.80 -22.70
C GLU A 50 -1.52 8.26 -21.71
N LEU A 51 -1.74 7.50 -20.63
CA LEU A 51 -2.64 7.82 -19.52
C LEU A 51 -1.97 8.68 -18.43
N GLY A 52 -0.76 9.18 -18.69
CA GLY A 52 0.06 9.94 -17.75
C GLY A 52 1.09 9.08 -17.00
N LYS A 53 1.75 9.71 -16.04
CA LYS A 53 2.74 9.05 -15.18
C LYS A 53 2.08 8.30 -14.03
N LEU A 54 2.13 6.98 -14.06
CA LEU A 54 1.41 6.10 -13.15
C LEU A 54 2.34 5.52 -12.09
N GLY A 55 1.99 5.68 -10.81
CA GLY A 55 2.66 5.03 -9.68
C GLY A 55 1.68 4.23 -8.85
N ALA A 56 2.01 2.98 -8.52
CA ALA A 56 1.14 2.10 -7.74
C ALA A 56 1.76 1.77 -6.38
N ALA A 57 0.92 1.71 -5.33
CA ALA A 57 1.31 1.25 -4.00
C ALA A 57 0.19 0.41 -3.38
N ILE A 58 0.54 -0.47 -2.43
CA ILE A 58 -0.36 -1.54 -1.99
C ILE A 58 -0.87 -1.27 -0.57
N CYS A 59 -2.19 -1.20 -0.43
CA CYS A 59 -2.92 -1.30 0.84
C CYS A 59 -2.34 -0.48 2.00
N TYR A 60 -1.49 -1.10 2.84
CA TYR A 60 -0.94 -0.53 4.07
C TYR A 60 0.09 0.58 3.81
N ASP A 61 0.77 0.55 2.65
CA ASP A 61 1.71 1.60 2.22
C ASP A 61 1.07 2.99 2.21
N TRP A 62 -0.24 3.07 1.99
CA TRP A 62 -0.97 4.33 1.92
C TRP A 62 -1.13 5.04 3.27
N LEU A 63 -0.90 4.34 4.37
CA LEU A 63 -0.88 4.97 5.70
C LEU A 63 0.42 5.73 5.96
N PHE A 64 1.47 5.48 5.18
CA PHE A 64 2.78 6.12 5.27
C PHE A 64 2.86 7.24 4.22
N PRO A 65 2.84 8.53 4.62
CA PRO A 65 2.97 9.64 3.68
C PRO A 65 4.19 9.49 2.78
N GLU A 66 5.28 8.97 3.31
CA GLU A 66 6.59 8.86 2.67
C GLU A 66 6.56 7.99 1.42
N THR A 67 5.87 6.85 1.49
CA THR A 67 5.76 5.93 0.34
C THR A 67 5.07 6.62 -0.84
N ILE A 68 3.99 7.34 -0.55
CA ILE A 68 3.19 8.01 -1.58
C ILE A 68 3.89 9.29 -2.06
N ARG A 69 4.55 10.00 -1.14
CA ARG A 69 5.39 11.16 -1.42
C ARG A 69 6.55 10.79 -2.35
N GLN A 70 7.20 9.64 -2.13
CA GLN A 70 8.29 9.18 -2.97
C GLN A 70 7.81 8.91 -4.40
N LEU A 71 6.67 8.22 -4.59
CA LEU A 71 6.08 8.03 -5.92
C LEU A 71 5.76 9.37 -6.61
N ALA A 72 5.23 10.34 -5.87
CA ALA A 72 4.93 11.67 -6.40
C ALA A 72 6.20 12.43 -6.80
N PHE A 73 7.28 12.34 -6.02
CA PHE A 73 8.58 12.95 -6.33
C PHE A 73 9.31 12.24 -7.47
N ASN A 74 9.06 10.94 -7.66
CA ASN A 74 9.45 10.20 -8.87
C ASN A 74 8.60 10.59 -10.10
N GLY A 75 7.65 11.52 -9.95
CA GLY A 75 6.92 12.16 -11.03
C GLY A 75 5.51 11.64 -11.26
N ALA A 76 4.97 10.78 -10.37
CA ALA A 76 3.62 10.27 -10.52
C ALA A 76 2.58 11.40 -10.61
N GLU A 77 1.66 11.27 -11.56
CA GLU A 77 0.52 12.14 -11.80
C GLU A 77 -0.78 11.48 -11.33
N VAL A 78 -0.84 10.15 -11.48
CA VAL A 78 -1.92 9.29 -10.98
C VAL A 78 -1.32 8.24 -10.05
N LEU A 79 -1.77 8.25 -8.80
CA LEU A 79 -1.41 7.32 -7.76
C LEU A 79 -2.47 6.24 -7.64
N ILE A 80 -2.08 4.99 -7.79
CA ILE A 80 -2.98 3.84 -7.84
C ILE A 80 -2.87 3.06 -6.53
N ARG A 81 -3.98 2.99 -5.80
CA ARG A 81 -4.10 2.21 -4.55
C ARG A 81 -4.78 0.89 -4.85
N VAL A 82 -4.04 -0.21 -4.74
CA VAL A 82 -4.62 -1.57 -4.79
C VAL A 82 -4.72 -2.12 -3.37
N SER A 83 -5.92 -2.44 -2.90
CA SER A 83 -6.13 -2.76 -1.49
C SER A 83 -7.10 -3.90 -1.20
N ALA A 84 -6.84 -4.52 -0.07
CA ALA A 84 -7.81 -5.25 0.74
C ALA A 84 -7.73 -4.65 2.15
N TYR A 85 -8.19 -3.40 2.29
CA TYR A 85 -8.20 -2.63 3.53
C TYR A 85 -9.52 -2.84 4.27
N MET A 86 -9.42 -3.25 5.52
CA MET A 86 -10.50 -3.84 6.30
C MET A 86 -11.11 -2.89 7.32
N ASP A 87 -12.33 -3.18 7.75
CA ASP A 87 -12.92 -2.57 8.94
C ASP A 87 -12.24 -3.09 10.23
N PRO A 88 -12.20 -2.27 11.30
CA PRO A 88 -12.91 -0.98 11.47
C PRO A 88 -12.21 0.23 10.86
N TRP A 89 -11.00 0.09 10.31
CA TRP A 89 -10.27 1.22 9.71
C TRP A 89 -10.71 1.57 8.29
N GLY A 90 -11.52 0.74 7.64
CA GLY A 90 -11.84 0.81 6.22
C GLY A 90 -12.67 2.03 5.82
N ALA A 91 -13.69 1.80 5.01
CA ALA A 91 -14.58 2.84 4.50
C ALA A 91 -15.85 3.01 5.35
N THR A 92 -16.03 2.20 6.40
CA THR A 92 -17.23 2.25 7.23
C THR A 92 -17.08 3.30 8.35
N PRO A 93 -18.06 4.20 8.52
CA PRO A 93 -18.09 5.12 9.65
C PRO A 93 -18.15 4.39 11.01
N PRO A 94 -17.62 4.97 12.09
CA PRO A 94 -17.19 6.36 12.21
C PRO A 94 -15.70 6.61 11.87
N MET A 95 -14.89 5.57 11.67
CA MET A 95 -13.46 5.75 11.44
C MET A 95 -13.14 6.24 10.03
N ASP A 96 -13.65 5.54 9.00
CA ASP A 96 -13.50 5.91 7.58
C ASP A 96 -12.07 6.41 7.21
N TRP A 97 -11.03 5.69 7.67
CA TRP A 97 -9.65 6.09 7.34
C TRP A 97 -9.38 5.93 5.84
N TRP A 98 -10.11 5.05 5.17
CA TRP A 98 -10.03 4.87 3.73
C TRP A 98 -10.23 6.19 2.99
N THR A 99 -11.35 6.86 3.21
CA THR A 99 -11.67 8.14 2.56
C THR A 99 -10.71 9.24 3.00
N LEU A 100 -10.38 9.29 4.30
CA LEU A 100 -9.46 10.29 4.85
C LEU A 100 -8.08 10.25 4.18
N PHE A 101 -7.42 9.08 4.19
CA PHE A 101 -6.05 8.98 3.67
C PHE A 101 -6.02 9.13 2.16
N ASN A 102 -6.94 8.55 1.39
CA ASN A 102 -6.95 8.73 -0.07
C ASN A 102 -7.03 10.21 -0.47
N ARG A 103 -7.85 11.00 0.25
CA ARG A 103 -7.95 12.45 0.03
C ARG A 103 -6.70 13.20 0.43
N ALA A 104 -6.13 12.88 1.60
CA ALA A 104 -4.90 13.50 2.08
C ALA A 104 -3.73 13.23 1.12
N ARG A 105 -3.56 11.97 0.67
CA ARG A 105 -2.51 11.57 -0.27
C ARG A 105 -2.61 12.25 -1.62
N ALA A 106 -3.83 12.49 -2.11
CA ALA A 106 -4.04 13.25 -3.34
C ALA A 106 -3.65 14.73 -3.18
N ALA A 107 -4.20 15.39 -2.16
CA ALA A 107 -4.00 16.82 -1.93
C ALA A 107 -2.54 17.18 -1.61
N GLU A 108 -1.88 16.41 -0.72
CA GLU A 108 -0.52 16.72 -0.29
C GLU A 108 0.52 16.56 -1.40
N ASN A 109 0.22 15.73 -2.40
CA ASN A 109 1.10 15.41 -3.51
C ASN A 109 0.69 16.08 -4.82
N THR A 110 -0.41 16.83 -4.84
CA THR A 110 -1.00 17.41 -6.05
C THR A 110 -1.01 16.36 -7.16
N ALA A 111 -1.72 15.26 -6.93
CA ALA A 111 -1.80 14.10 -7.83
C ALA A 111 -3.18 13.45 -7.71
N TYR A 112 -3.67 12.85 -8.80
CA TYR A 112 -4.90 12.07 -8.74
C TYR A 112 -4.69 10.79 -7.93
N VAL A 113 -5.74 10.31 -7.27
CA VAL A 113 -5.75 8.99 -6.62
C VAL A 113 -6.86 8.15 -7.22
N VAL A 114 -6.51 6.94 -7.68
CA VAL A 114 -7.45 5.90 -8.10
C VAL A 114 -7.28 4.74 -7.14
N ALA A 115 -8.30 4.50 -6.31
CA ALA A 115 -8.22 3.53 -5.23
C ALA A 115 -9.29 2.46 -5.35
N CYS A 116 -8.85 1.20 -5.43
CA CYS A 116 -9.74 0.05 -5.38
C CYS A 116 -9.56 -0.72 -4.07
N ASN A 117 -10.68 -1.18 -3.52
CA ASN A 117 -10.71 -2.00 -2.33
C ASN A 117 -11.60 -3.22 -2.53
N GLN A 118 -11.26 -4.32 -1.86
CA GLN A 118 -12.10 -5.51 -1.81
C GLN A 118 -13.43 -5.22 -1.10
N GLY A 119 -14.53 -5.77 -1.60
CA GLY A 119 -15.87 -5.72 -0.98
C GLY A 119 -16.29 -7.12 -0.52
N ALA A 120 -16.03 -7.49 0.73
CA ALA A 120 -16.29 -8.82 1.26
C ALA A 120 -16.86 -8.79 2.68
N ALA A 121 -17.87 -9.63 2.91
CA ALA A 121 -18.56 -9.75 4.19
C ALA A 121 -17.73 -10.54 5.21
N PHE A 122 -17.92 -10.25 6.49
CA PHE A 122 -17.20 -10.88 7.60
C PHE A 122 -17.38 -12.40 7.60
N GLU A 123 -18.58 -12.89 7.31
CA GLU A 123 -18.95 -14.31 7.33
C GLU A 123 -18.12 -15.14 6.34
N ASN A 124 -17.64 -14.51 5.27
CA ASN A 124 -16.85 -15.17 4.24
C ASN A 124 -15.34 -15.20 4.56
N TYR A 125 -14.85 -14.25 5.37
CA TYR A 125 -13.41 -14.02 5.58
C TYR A 125 -13.07 -13.53 7.01
N PRO A 126 -13.49 -14.23 8.08
CA PRO A 126 -13.11 -13.84 9.43
C PRO A 126 -11.58 -13.84 9.61
N PRO A 127 -11.00 -12.94 10.42
CA PRO A 127 -11.64 -12.10 11.42
C PRO A 127 -11.97 -10.67 10.95
N PHE A 128 -11.97 -10.41 9.64
CA PHE A 128 -12.15 -9.07 9.08
C PHE A 128 -13.31 -9.00 8.10
N SER A 129 -13.82 -7.79 7.85
CA SER A 129 -14.65 -7.48 6.70
C SER A 129 -13.95 -6.43 5.85
N TRP A 130 -14.22 -6.46 4.55
CA TRP A 130 -13.67 -5.51 3.60
C TRP A 130 -14.82 -4.68 3.05
N PRO A 131 -14.92 -3.39 3.43
CA PRO A 131 -16.09 -2.59 3.14
C PRO A 131 -16.10 -2.05 1.70
N GLY A 132 -15.21 -2.46 0.81
CA GLY A 132 -15.11 -1.82 -0.50
C GLY A 132 -14.81 -0.31 -0.34
N GLY A 133 -15.68 0.54 -0.88
CA GLY A 133 -15.50 1.99 -0.83
C GLY A 133 -14.53 2.52 -1.89
N SER A 134 -14.25 1.74 -2.94
CA SER A 134 -13.40 2.14 -4.08
C SER A 134 -13.76 3.55 -4.54
N MET A 135 -12.76 4.37 -4.86
CA MET A 135 -12.96 5.79 -5.12
C MET A 135 -11.92 6.37 -6.06
N VAL A 136 -12.27 7.51 -6.67
CA VAL A 136 -11.35 8.38 -7.40
C VAL A 136 -11.35 9.75 -6.76
N VAL A 137 -10.16 10.30 -6.54
CA VAL A 137 -9.95 11.62 -5.92
C VAL A 137 -9.13 12.50 -6.87
N ASP A 138 -9.55 13.76 -6.99
CA ASP A 138 -8.79 14.78 -7.74
C ASP A 138 -7.50 15.21 -7.01
N PHE A 139 -6.66 15.96 -7.72
CA PHE A 139 -5.39 16.46 -7.19
C PHE A 139 -5.50 17.53 -6.10
N ASP A 140 -6.71 17.96 -5.73
CA ASP A 140 -7.01 18.86 -4.60
C ASP A 140 -7.66 18.10 -3.42
N GLY A 141 -7.80 16.77 -3.51
CA GLY A 141 -8.40 15.95 -2.47
C GLY A 141 -9.94 15.90 -2.48
N ARG A 142 -10.59 16.34 -3.58
CA ARG A 142 -12.04 16.20 -3.78
C ARG A 142 -12.36 14.80 -4.30
N VAL A 143 -13.37 14.17 -3.72
CA VAL A 143 -13.87 12.87 -4.20
C VAL A 143 -14.66 13.09 -5.48
N LEU A 144 -14.22 12.48 -6.58
CA LEU A 144 -14.89 12.55 -7.88
C LEU A 144 -15.95 11.47 -8.02
N ALA A 145 -15.66 10.27 -7.51
CA ALA A 145 -16.58 9.15 -7.44
C ALA A 145 -16.18 8.22 -6.30
N GLN A 146 -17.16 7.60 -5.64
CA GLN A 146 -16.93 6.64 -4.57
C GLN A 146 -18.08 5.63 -4.54
N ALA A 147 -17.75 4.35 -4.39
CA ALA A 147 -18.74 3.32 -4.11
C ALA A 147 -19.19 3.39 -2.64
N ASP A 148 -20.44 3.06 -2.38
CA ASP A 148 -20.92 2.86 -1.01
C ASP A 148 -20.11 1.75 -0.31
N ALA A 149 -19.94 1.91 1.01
CA ALA A 149 -19.33 0.87 1.83
C ALA A 149 -20.24 -0.36 1.92
N GLY A 150 -19.65 -1.54 1.82
CA GLY A 150 -20.32 -2.83 1.94
C GLY A 150 -19.70 -3.91 1.06
N PRO A 151 -20.15 -5.17 1.23
CA PRO A 151 -19.69 -6.28 0.41
C PRO A 151 -20.27 -6.20 -1.01
N GLY A 152 -19.62 -6.93 -1.93
CA GLY A 152 -20.10 -7.13 -3.30
C GLY A 152 -19.33 -6.33 -4.35
N GLU A 153 -19.69 -6.58 -5.61
CA GLU A 153 -19.02 -6.01 -6.77
C GLU A 153 -19.55 -4.60 -7.08
N LYS A 154 -18.63 -3.68 -7.36
CA LYS A 154 -18.91 -2.29 -7.73
C LYS A 154 -17.95 -1.84 -8.81
N VAL A 155 -18.42 -0.98 -9.70
CA VAL A 155 -17.60 -0.27 -10.68
C VAL A 155 -17.65 1.21 -10.36
N VAL A 156 -16.50 1.85 -10.30
CA VAL A 156 -16.35 3.29 -10.00
C VAL A 156 -15.62 3.94 -11.15
N VAL A 157 -16.19 5.01 -11.68
CA VAL A 157 -15.68 5.70 -12.87
C VAL A 157 -15.68 7.20 -12.60
N ALA A 158 -14.58 7.86 -12.96
CA ALA A 158 -14.46 9.31 -12.90
C ALA A 158 -13.52 9.81 -14.00
N PRO A 159 -13.70 11.04 -14.51
CA PRO A 159 -12.77 11.65 -15.45
C PRO A 159 -11.46 12.05 -14.76
N ILE A 160 -10.34 11.92 -15.47
CA ILE A 160 -9.02 12.39 -15.06
C ILE A 160 -8.53 13.40 -16.12
N ASP A 161 -8.21 14.63 -15.68
CA ASP A 161 -7.70 15.69 -16.56
C ASP A 161 -6.24 16.03 -16.18
N LEU A 162 -5.31 15.41 -16.91
CA LEU A 162 -3.88 15.63 -16.69
C LEU A 162 -3.41 17.00 -17.15
N ALA A 163 -4.11 17.63 -18.09
CA ALA A 163 -3.76 18.98 -18.53
C ALA A 163 -4.05 19.97 -17.40
N ALA A 164 -5.21 19.85 -16.75
CA ALA A 164 -5.56 20.63 -15.57
C ALA A 164 -4.57 20.41 -14.42
N LEU A 165 -4.20 19.15 -14.14
CA LEU A 165 -3.18 18.82 -13.14
C LEU A 165 -1.82 19.49 -13.43
N ARG A 166 -1.35 19.39 -14.68
CA ARG A 166 -0.05 19.96 -15.07
C ARG A 166 -0.06 21.49 -15.00
N ALA A 167 -1.15 22.12 -15.43
CA ALA A 167 -1.36 23.55 -15.29
C ALA A 167 -1.39 23.97 -13.81
N GLU A 168 -2.03 23.18 -12.94
CA GLU A 168 -2.04 23.39 -11.50
C GLU A 168 -0.63 23.40 -10.92
N ARG A 169 0.16 22.36 -11.22
CA ARG A 169 1.54 22.23 -10.76
C ARG A 169 2.46 23.37 -11.23
N GLN A 170 2.11 24.07 -12.31
CA GLN A 170 2.85 25.23 -12.81
C GLN A 170 2.42 26.54 -12.15
N ARG A 171 1.11 26.73 -11.93
CA ARG A 171 0.56 27.99 -11.41
C ARG A 171 0.55 28.08 -9.88
N ARG A 172 0.64 26.95 -9.18
CA ARG A 172 0.49 26.91 -7.72
C ARG A 172 1.71 27.53 -7.06
N VAL A 173 1.47 28.65 -6.37
CA VAL A 173 2.48 29.34 -5.55
C VAL A 173 2.30 29.06 -4.07
N GLY A 174 1.05 29.13 -3.57
CA GLY A 174 0.73 28.78 -2.18
C GLY A 174 0.29 27.31 -2.08
N HIS A 175 0.57 26.67 -0.94
CA HIS A 175 0.19 25.28 -0.69
C HIS A 175 0.72 24.29 -1.75
N ASP A 176 1.89 24.55 -2.36
CA ASP A 176 2.65 23.51 -3.05
C ASP A 176 3.58 22.84 -2.04
N MET A 177 3.04 21.83 -1.35
CA MET A 177 3.79 21.07 -0.35
C MET A 177 5.03 20.38 -0.93
N ARG A 178 5.12 20.19 -2.26
CA ARG A 178 6.28 19.55 -2.88
C ARG A 178 7.44 20.53 -3.02
N SER A 179 7.17 21.73 -3.53
CA SER A 179 8.21 22.76 -3.70
C SER A 179 8.59 23.43 -2.38
N HIS A 180 7.69 23.43 -1.39
CA HIS A 180 7.93 24.05 -0.09
C HIS A 180 8.50 23.09 0.96
N LEU A 181 8.63 21.79 0.66
CA LEU A 181 9.20 20.81 1.57
C LEU A 181 10.67 21.14 1.87
N ARG A 182 11.01 21.23 3.16
CA ARG A 182 12.37 21.42 3.66
C ARG A 182 12.94 20.08 4.12
N SER A 183 13.17 19.17 3.18
CA SER A 183 13.55 17.78 3.48
C SER A 183 14.76 17.67 4.41
N GLU A 184 15.68 18.63 4.34
CA GLU A 184 16.93 18.68 5.11
C GLU A 184 16.74 18.74 6.63
N VAL A 185 15.56 19.13 7.14
CA VAL A 185 15.29 19.14 8.60
C VAL A 185 14.57 17.87 9.08
N HIS A 186 14.17 16.98 8.17
CA HIS A 186 13.40 15.77 8.47
C HIS A 186 14.32 14.55 8.62
N THR A 187 15.14 14.53 9.67
CA THR A 187 16.14 13.47 9.91
C THR A 187 15.54 12.13 10.37
N TYR A 188 14.22 12.07 10.63
CA TYR A 188 13.57 10.84 11.10
C TYR A 188 13.56 9.69 10.07
N LEU A 189 13.83 10.00 8.80
CA LEU A 189 13.93 9.02 7.71
C LEU A 189 15.33 8.46 7.52
N GLU A 190 16.33 9.01 8.20
CA GLU A 190 17.74 8.60 8.04
C GLU A 190 18.06 7.29 8.79
N GLN A 191 17.24 6.93 9.78
CA GLN A 191 17.43 5.72 10.58
C GLN A 191 16.12 5.29 11.26
N PRO A 192 16.00 4.01 11.68
CA PRO A 192 14.90 3.58 12.54
C PRO A 192 15.00 4.23 13.93
N TRP A 193 13.92 4.87 14.39
CA TRP A 193 13.88 5.52 15.71
C TRP A 193 13.12 4.72 16.76
N LEU A 194 12.18 3.88 16.33
CA LEU A 194 11.37 3.06 17.22
C LEU A 194 11.82 1.61 17.10
N PRO A 195 11.87 0.86 18.24
CA PRO A 195 12.14 -0.57 18.18
C PRO A 195 11.05 -1.25 17.35
N SER A 196 11.44 -2.24 16.55
CA SER A 196 10.47 -3.08 15.85
C SER A 196 9.52 -3.70 16.87
N ALA A 197 8.22 -3.70 16.55
CA ALA A 197 7.22 -4.40 17.38
C ALA A 197 7.45 -5.92 17.41
N ALA A 198 8.27 -6.45 16.49
CA ALA A 198 8.75 -7.82 16.58
C ALA A 198 9.81 -7.91 17.69
N SER A 199 9.60 -8.84 18.64
CA SER A 199 10.55 -9.10 19.73
C SER A 199 11.95 -9.51 19.25
N HIS A 200 12.07 -9.91 17.98
CA HIS A 200 13.32 -10.25 17.29
C HIS A 200 13.26 -9.77 15.82
N PRO A 201 14.43 -9.56 15.17
CA PRO A 201 14.49 -9.20 13.75
C PRO A 201 13.77 -10.24 12.89
N LEU A 202 12.84 -9.81 12.04
CA LEU A 202 12.17 -10.70 11.08
C LEU A 202 13.19 -11.12 10.02
N THR A 203 13.90 -12.21 10.28
CA THR A 203 14.86 -12.74 9.32
C THR A 203 14.11 -13.40 8.16
N GLY A 204 14.77 -13.51 7.00
CA GLY A 204 14.24 -14.30 5.89
C GLY A 204 13.99 -15.78 6.27
N GLU A 205 14.66 -16.29 7.29
CA GLU A 205 14.42 -17.62 7.86
C GLU A 205 13.15 -17.66 8.71
N GLU A 206 12.94 -16.69 9.61
CA GLU A 206 11.69 -16.59 10.38
C GLU A 206 10.47 -16.39 9.47
N ILE A 207 10.59 -15.59 8.41
CA ILE A 207 9.54 -15.44 7.41
C ILE A 207 9.26 -16.78 6.72
N ARG A 208 10.30 -17.55 6.35
CA ARG A 208 10.13 -18.90 5.77
C ARG A 208 9.44 -19.85 6.76
N GLU A 209 9.89 -19.90 8.01
CA GLU A 209 9.29 -20.74 9.04
C GLU A 209 7.82 -20.38 9.32
N ARG A 210 7.49 -19.08 9.36
CA ARG A 210 6.10 -18.63 9.52
C ARG A 210 5.24 -18.99 8.31
N ILE A 211 5.78 -18.84 7.08
CA ILE A 211 5.10 -19.27 5.84
C ILE A 211 4.86 -20.78 5.86
N ASP A 212 5.84 -21.59 6.26
CA ASP A 212 5.70 -23.05 6.31
C ASP A 212 4.71 -23.50 7.39
N ARG A 213 4.72 -22.83 8.54
CA ARG A 213 3.72 -23.02 9.61
C ARG A 213 2.30 -22.68 9.13
N GLY A 214 2.13 -21.56 8.42
CA GLY A 214 0.86 -21.14 7.82
C GLY A 214 0.37 -22.07 6.71
N ARG A 215 1.27 -22.79 6.03
CA ARG A 215 0.96 -23.81 5.03
C ARG A 215 0.64 -25.20 5.62
N GLY A 216 0.59 -25.33 6.94
CA GLY A 216 0.34 -26.61 7.62
C GLY A 216 1.50 -27.60 7.50
N ARG A 217 2.69 -27.15 7.10
CA ARG A 217 3.91 -27.97 7.03
C ARG A 217 4.70 -27.83 8.32
N SER A 218 4.09 -28.15 9.46
CA SER A 218 4.88 -28.41 10.66
C SER A 218 5.49 -29.80 10.55
N GLY A 219 6.81 -29.84 10.37
CA GLY A 219 7.60 -31.04 10.57
C GLY A 219 7.28 -31.68 11.92
N THR A 220 7.09 -32.98 11.87
CA THR A 220 6.98 -33.92 12.98
C THR A 220 8.01 -33.64 14.07
N GLY A 221 7.55 -33.34 15.30
CA GLY A 221 8.38 -33.59 16.48
C GLY A 221 8.53 -35.09 16.70
N PRO A 222 9.66 -35.59 17.23
CA PRO A 222 9.70 -36.95 17.74
C PRO A 222 9.16 -36.95 19.18
N ALA A 223 8.02 -37.61 19.36
CA ALA A 223 7.71 -38.25 20.62
C ALA A 223 8.62 -39.48 20.77
N ALA A 224 9.31 -39.60 21.90
CA ALA A 224 9.88 -40.87 22.35
C ALA A 224 9.67 -40.99 23.86
N THR A 225 8.61 -41.72 24.22
CA THR A 225 8.43 -42.36 25.51
C THR A 225 9.22 -43.66 25.55
N THR A 226 10.15 -43.78 26.48
CA THR A 226 10.62 -45.02 27.14
C THR A 226 11.21 -44.54 28.46
N GLY A 227 10.67 -44.76 29.65
CA GLY A 227 10.17 -46.02 30.17
C GLY A 227 11.35 -46.85 30.63
N GLU A 228 11.82 -46.66 31.87
CA GLU A 228 12.47 -47.71 32.68
C GLU A 228 12.65 -47.24 34.14
N ASN A 229 12.00 -48.00 35.04
CA ASN A 229 12.19 -48.04 36.48
C ASN A 229 13.25 -49.14 36.77
N PRO A 230 13.94 -49.13 37.92
CA PRO A 230 13.33 -49.65 39.15
C PRO A 230 13.25 -48.64 40.29
#